data_AF-G5E3Q7-F1
#
_entry.id   AF-G5E3Q7-F1
#
_cell.length_a   1.000
_cell.length_b   1.000
_cell.length_c   1.000
_cell.angle_alpha   90.00
_cell.angle_beta   90.00
_cell.angle_gamma   90.00
#
_symmetry.space_group_name_H-M   'P 1'
#
loop_
_entity.id
_entity.type
_entity.pdbx_description
1 polymer ?
#
loop_
_entity_poly.entity_id
_entity_poly.type
_entity_poly.pdbx_seq_one_letter_code
_entity_poly.pdbx_strand_id
1 'polypeptide(L)' 'DPTVLRERAEARRATYYARKGFRQDNNTVVVGTSKGRGQSRETTQERRKKEANKSARANHNRRFMADKKRNKGMIP' A
#
# COMPACT_ATOMS: atom_id res chain seq x y z
N ASP A 1 20.76 3.34 -22.63
CA ASP A 1 19.73 3.17 -23.67
C ASP A 1 18.34 3.14 -23.00
N PRO A 2 17.41 4.03 -23.35
CA PRO A 2 16.04 4.04 -22.81
C PRO A 2 15.27 2.73 -23.00
N THR A 3 15.59 1.95 -24.04
CA THR A 3 14.94 0.66 -24.34
C THR A 3 15.16 -0.36 -23.21
N VAL A 4 16.40 -0.50 -22.75
CA VAL A 4 16.82 -1.38 -21.65
C VAL A 4 16.15 -0.99 -20.32
N LEU A 5 15.95 0.31 -20.07
CA LEU A 5 15.25 0.79 -18.88
C LEU A 5 13.77 0.42 -18.90
N ARG A 6 13.13 0.51 -20.07
CA ARG A 6 11.73 0.15 -20.27
C ARG A 6 11.53 -1.36 -20.13
N GLU A 7 12.39 -2.16 -20.74
CA GLU A 7 12.39 -3.62 -20.63
C GLU A 7 12.55 -4.06 -19.16
N ARG A 8 13.50 -3.49 -18.43
CA ARG A 8 13.69 -3.78 -17.01
C ARG A 8 12.51 -3.34 -16.15
N ALA A 9 11.83 -2.24 -16.51
CA ALA A 9 10.62 -1.79 -15.83
C ALA A 9 9.44 -2.73 -16.10
N GLU A 10 9.29 -3.22 -17.34
CA GLU A 10 8.25 -4.18 -17.73
C GLU A 10 8.46 -5.54 -17.06
N ALA A 11 9.69 -6.02 -16.96
CA ALA A 11 10.01 -7.24 -16.20
C ALA A 11 9.65 -7.10 -14.71
N ARG A 12 9.96 -5.96 -14.08
CA ARG A 12 9.53 -5.69 -12.69
C ARG A 12 8.01 -5.62 -12.56
N ARG A 13 7.33 -5.01 -13.53
CA ARG A 13 5.87 -4.90 -13.55
C ARG A 13 5.21 -6.28 -13.71
N ALA A 14 5.71 -7.12 -14.62
CA ALA A 14 5.24 -8.48 -14.83
C ALA A 14 5.42 -9.35 -13.57
N THR A 15 6.60 -9.33 -12.95
CA THR A 15 6.85 -10.09 -11.71
C THR A 15 6.03 -9.59 -10.52
N TYR A 16 5.72 -8.29 -10.47
CA TYR A 16 4.81 -7.73 -9.47
C TYR A 16 3.40 -8.28 -9.65
N TYR A 17 2.86 -8.26 -10.88
CA TYR A 17 1.52 -8.80 -11.13
C TYR A 17 1.44 -10.32 -10.91
N ALA A 18 2.46 -11.08 -11.31
CA ALA A 18 2.52 -12.52 -11.06
C ALA A 18 2.48 -12.85 -9.56
N ARG A 19 3.16 -12.05 -8.71
CA ARG A 19 3.15 -12.22 -7.24
C ARG A 19 1.92 -11.63 -6.56
N LYS A 20 1.25 -10.66 -7.16
CA LYS A 20 0.16 -9.91 -6.51
C LYS A 20 -1.04 -10.81 -6.19
N GLY A 21 -1.26 -11.87 -6.99
CA GLY A 21 -2.44 -12.73 -6.92
C GLY A 21 -3.73 -11.94 -7.24
N PHE A 22 -4.86 -12.65 -7.33
CA PHE A 22 -6.16 -11.98 -7.38
C PHE A 22 -6.42 -11.31 -6.03
N ARG A 23 -6.42 -9.98 -6.01
CA ARG A 23 -6.83 -9.20 -4.85
C ARG A 23 -8.13 -8.51 -5.22
N GLN A 24 -9.20 -8.84 -4.51
CA GLN A 24 -10.44 -8.07 -4.51
C GLN A 24 -10.07 -6.59 -4.40
N ASP A 25 -10.55 -5.77 -5.34
CA ASP A 25 -10.34 -4.33 -5.28
C ASP A 25 -10.81 -3.84 -3.90
N ASN A 26 -9.94 -3.12 -3.19
CA ASN A 26 -10.23 -2.70 -1.83
C ASN A 26 -11.51 -1.87 -1.85
N ASN A 27 -12.53 -2.43 -1.21
CA ASN A 27 -13.92 -2.04 -1.35
C ASN A 27 -14.10 -0.54 -1.07
N THR A 28 -14.55 0.21 -2.07
CA THR A 28 -14.76 1.67 -2.03
C THR A 28 -15.93 2.08 -1.14
N VAL A 29 -16.60 1.12 -0.51
CA VAL A 29 -17.82 1.29 0.32
C VAL A 29 -17.65 2.26 1.49
N VAL A 30 -16.43 2.51 1.97
CA VAL A 30 -16.16 3.47 3.06
C VAL A 30 -15.88 4.89 2.54
N VAL A 31 -15.61 5.07 1.24
CA VAL A 31 -15.26 6.37 0.63
C VAL A 31 -16.54 7.07 0.16
N GLY A 32 -16.86 8.23 0.75
CA GLY A 32 -17.96 9.09 0.30
C GLY A 32 -19.30 8.94 1.02
N THR A 33 -19.50 7.89 1.81
CA THR A 33 -20.74 7.74 2.60
C THR A 33 -20.65 8.50 3.93
N SER A 34 -21.64 9.36 4.23
CA SER A 34 -21.72 10.06 5.50
C SER A 34 -21.95 9.08 6.67
N LYS A 35 -21.38 9.39 7.84
CA LYS A 35 -21.65 8.62 9.07
C LYS A 35 -23.14 8.79 9.41
N GLY A 36 -23.83 7.67 9.70
CA GLY A 36 -25.15 7.70 10.34
C GLY A 36 -26.35 7.22 9.50
N ARG A 37 -26.22 6.99 8.19
CA ARG A 37 -27.26 6.30 7.39
C ARG A 37 -26.71 5.01 6.78
N GLY A 38 -27.38 3.87 7.05
CA GLY A 38 -27.10 2.60 6.39
C GLY A 38 -25.68 2.06 6.55
N GLN A 39 -25.14 2.01 7.78
CA GLN A 39 -23.89 1.28 8.03
C GLN A 39 -24.14 -0.22 7.86
N SER A 40 -23.87 -0.74 6.66
CA SER A 40 -23.87 -2.18 6.43
C SER A 40 -22.73 -2.83 7.22
N ARG A 41 -22.83 -4.14 7.45
CA ARG A 41 -21.83 -4.93 8.19
C ARG A 41 -20.45 -4.86 7.53
N GLU A 42 -20.42 -4.62 6.22
CA GLU A 42 -19.22 -4.47 5.41
C GLU A 42 -18.50 -3.15 5.72
N THR A 43 -19.24 -2.05 5.87
CA THR A 43 -18.67 -0.73 6.17
C THR A 43 -18.00 -0.68 7.55
N THR A 44 -18.55 -1.40 8.53
CA THR A 44 -17.97 -1.48 9.88
C THR A 44 -16.69 -2.33 9.91
N GLN A 45 -16.68 -3.47 9.20
CA GLN A 45 -15.50 -4.32 9.05
C GLN A 45 -14.34 -3.58 8.36
N GLU A 46 -14.62 -2.88 7.26
CA GLU A 46 -13.60 -2.12 6.54
C GLU A 46 -13.06 -0.95 7.38
N ARG A 47 -13.90 -0.26 8.15
CA ARG A 47 -13.43 0.78 9.08
C ARG A 47 -12.52 0.21 10.17
N ARG A 48 -12.89 -0.94 10.76
CA ARG A 48 -12.06 -1.63 11.76
C ARG A 48 -10.70 -2.02 11.17
N LYS A 49 -10.69 -2.59 9.96
CA LYS A 49 -9.47 -2.95 9.23
C LYS A 49 -8.61 -1.72 8.92
N LYS A 50 -9.23 -0.59 8.52
CA LYS A 50 -8.53 0.66 8.24
C LYS A 50 -7.87 1.25 9.47
N GLU A 51 -8.58 1.33 10.60
CA GLU A 51 -8.02 1.86 11.85
C GLU A 51 -6.90 0.96 12.39
N ALA A 52 -7.06 -0.36 12.36
CA ALA A 52 -6.02 -1.30 12.78
C ALA A 52 -4.72 -1.17 11.95
N ASN A 53 -4.83 -0.87 10.65
CA ASN A 53 -3.69 -0.76 9.74
C ASN A 53 -3.23 0.70 9.47
N LYS A 54 -3.82 1.69 10.14
CA LYS A 54 -3.57 3.11 9.89
C LYS A 54 -2.10 3.49 10.08
N SER A 55 -1.47 2.92 11.11
CA SER A 55 -0.06 3.14 11.45
C SER A 55 0.91 2.30 10.60
N ALA A 56 0.45 1.20 9.99
CA ALA A 56 1.31 0.24 9.31
C ALA A 56 2.10 0.87 8.15
N ARG A 57 1.43 1.68 7.31
CA ARG A 57 2.10 2.37 6.19
C ARG A 57 3.09 3.44 6.66
N ALA A 58 2.73 4.18 7.72
CA ALA A 58 3.61 5.19 8.30
C ALA A 58 4.87 4.56 8.92
N ASN A 59 4.71 3.44 9.65
CA ASN A 59 5.82 2.67 10.22
C ASN A 59 6.74 2.12 9.14
N HIS A 60 6.18 1.59 8.05
CA HIS A 60 6.97 1.08 6.93
C HIS A 60 7.82 2.19 6.28
N ASN A 61 7.23 3.37 6.04
CA ASN A 61 7.97 4.50 5.49
C ASN A 61 9.08 4.98 6.43
N ARG A 62 8.80 5.07 7.74
CA ARG A 62 9.81 5.41 8.74
C ARG A 62 10.99 4.44 8.69
N ARG A 63 10.72 3.14 8.67
CA ARG A 63 11.76 2.10 8.60
C ARG A 63 12.56 2.20 7.29
N PHE A 64 11.89 2.27 6.15
CA PHE A 64 12.55 2.40 4.85
C PHE A 64 13.46 3.62 4.77
N MET A 65 13.01 4.78 5.28
CA MET A 65 13.82 6.00 5.30
C MET A 65 14.96 5.91 6.33
N ALA A 66 14.77 5.22 7.46
CA ALA A 66 15.85 4.94 8.40
C ALA A 66 16.94 4.08 7.76
N ASP A 67 16.57 3.00 7.07
CA ASP A 67 17.50 2.11 6.38
C ASP A 67 18.24 2.85 5.26
N LYS A 68 17.54 3.71 4.50
CA LYS A 68 18.16 4.58 3.49
C LYS A 68 19.18 5.55 4.08
N LYS A 69 18.93 6.09 5.29
CA LYS A 69 19.90 6.94 6.00
C LYS A 69 21.11 6.16 6.47
N ARG A 70 20.94 4.95 7.01
CA ARG A 70 22.05 4.06 7.42
C ARG A 70 22.95 3.70 6.24
N ASN A 71 22.36 3.28 5.12
CA ASN A 71 23.11 2.90 3.91
C ASN A 71 23.94 4.05 3.33
N LYS A 72 23.61 5.30 3.69
CA LYS A 72 24.35 6.50 3.27
C LYS A 72 25.33 7.01 4.35
N GLY A 73 25.51 6.30 5.46
CA GLY A 73 26.36 6.74 6.57
C GLY A 73 25.83 7.98 7.30
N MET A 74 24.53 8.29 7.19
CA MET A 74 23.91 9.47 7.82
C MET A 74 23.34 9.19 9.22
N ILE A 75 23.54 7.97 9.74
CA ILE A 75 23.22 7.63 11.14
C ILE A 75 24.57 7.39 11.82
N PRO A 76 24.85 8.06 12.95
CA PRO A 76 26.07 7.84 13.71
C PRO A 76 26.21 6.39 14.18
#